data_AF-A0A3L6SFV3-F1
#
_entry.id   AF-A0A3L6SFV3-F1
#
_cell.length_a   1.000
_cell.length_b   1.000
_cell.length_c   1.000
_cell.angle_alpha   90.00
_cell.angle_beta   90.00
_cell.angle_gamma   90.00
#
_symmetry.space_group_name_H-M   'P 1'
#
loop_
_entity.id
_entity.type
_entity.pdbx_description
1 polymer ?
#
loop_
_entity_poly.entity_id
_entity_poly.type
_entity_poly.pdbx_seq_one_letter_code
_entity_poly.pdbx_strand_id
1 'polypeptide(L)'
;MWVTSMPQVWDEEGVANGAADAVTPAPAAAMLGSLAGWLSRTIQPQPPAPRVCGTEGGPPVTAPRLLLRDGRHLAYCESGVPKDKARFKVVFSHGFTGSREDSVRPSQVA
;
A
#
# COMPACT_ATOMS: atom_id res chain seq x y z
N MET A 1 0.89 -13.79 7.49
CA MET A 1 1.55 -15.10 7.64
C MET A 1 2.31 -15.34 6.35
N TRP A 2 3.58 -14.93 6.30
CA TRP A 2 4.43 -15.20 5.14
C TRP A 2 5.16 -16.52 5.42
N VAL A 3 4.82 -17.55 4.65
CA VAL A 3 5.64 -18.76 4.54
C VAL A 3 6.70 -18.44 3.50
N THR A 4 7.94 -18.25 3.95
CA THR A 4 9.11 -18.30 3.06
C THR A 4 9.48 -19.77 2.90
N SER A 5 9.25 -20.33 1.71
CA SER A 5 9.79 -21.63 1.35
C SER A 5 10.63 -21.45 0.08
N MET A 6 11.93 -21.23 0.27
CA MET A 6 12.99 -22.00 -0.39
C MET A 6 14.37 -21.54 0.09
N PRO A 7 15.33 -22.47 0.26
CA PRO A 7 16.63 -22.21 0.84
C PRO A 7 17.53 -21.51 -0.20
N GLN A 8 18.20 -20.44 0.22
CA GLN A 8 19.31 -19.90 -0.57
C GLN A 8 20.58 -20.61 -0.13
N VAL A 9 21.08 -21.37 -1.09
CA VAL A 9 22.39 -21.99 -1.19
C VAL A 9 23.47 -21.05 -0.65
N TRP A 10 24.23 -21.56 0.31
CA TRP A 10 25.49 -20.96 0.72
C TRP A 10 26.51 -21.28 -0.38
N ASP A 11 26.69 -20.37 -1.33
CA ASP A 11 27.98 -20.25 -2.02
C ASP A 11 28.81 -19.26 -1.20
N GLU A 12 29.66 -19.80 -0.33
CA GLU A 12 30.87 -19.10 0.09
C GLU A 12 31.76 -18.92 -1.13
N GLU A 13 32.06 -17.67 -1.49
CA GLU A 13 33.41 -17.19 -1.77
C GLU A 13 33.36 -15.70 -2.14
N GLY A 14 34.11 -14.89 -1.39
CA GLY A 14 34.27 -13.48 -1.71
C GLY A 14 34.64 -12.58 -0.53
N VAL A 15 35.60 -13.00 0.30
CA VAL A 15 36.35 -12.05 1.11
C VAL A 15 37.15 -11.16 0.16
N ALA A 16 36.56 -10.02 -0.22
CA ALA A 16 37.27 -8.92 -0.85
C ALA A 16 36.91 -7.65 -0.11
N ASN A 17 37.88 -7.20 0.69
CA ASN A 17 37.90 -5.94 1.39
C ASN A 17 37.52 -4.79 0.45
N GLY A 18 36.46 -4.08 0.83
CA GLY A 18 36.05 -2.82 0.23
C GLY A 18 35.22 -2.10 1.27
N ALA A 19 35.87 -1.65 2.35
CA ALA A 19 35.32 -0.64 3.23
C ALA A 19 35.06 0.60 2.37
N ALA A 20 33.87 0.69 1.78
CA ALA A 20 33.34 1.95 1.31
C ALA A 20 33.29 2.83 2.54
N ASP A 21 34.14 3.85 2.57
CA ASP A 21 34.30 4.80 3.66
C ASP A 21 32.92 5.16 4.22
N ALA A 22 32.59 4.56 5.37
CA ALA A 22 31.45 4.97 6.15
C ALA A 22 31.83 6.34 6.70
N VAL A 23 31.59 7.38 5.88
CA VAL A 23 31.70 8.78 6.29
C VAL A 23 30.72 8.94 7.43
N THR A 24 31.23 8.75 8.64
CA THR A 24 30.52 9.02 9.87
C THR A 24 30.39 10.53 9.87
N PRO A 25 29.16 11.08 9.73
CA PRO A 25 29.00 12.51 9.69
C PRO A 25 29.59 13.07 10.99
N ALA A 26 30.41 14.11 10.88
CA ALA A 26 30.94 14.81 12.04
C ALA A 26 29.78 15.12 13.01
N PRO A 27 29.98 15.06 14.33
CA PRO A 27 28.89 15.20 15.31
C PRO A 27 28.05 16.47 15.08
N ALA A 28 28.68 17.56 14.63
CA ALA A 28 28.00 18.79 14.23
C ALA A 28 27.01 18.60 13.05
N ALA A 29 27.37 17.81 12.03
CA ALA A 29 26.50 17.51 10.90
C ALA A 29 25.32 16.61 11.30
N ALA A 30 25.55 15.64 12.20
CA ALA A 30 24.46 14.83 12.76
C ALA A 30 23.48 15.65 13.62
N MET A 31 23.99 16.62 14.40
CA MET A 31 23.15 17.54 15.18
C MET A 31 22.35 18.48 14.27
N LEU A 32 22.97 19.05 13.23
CA LEU A 32 22.27 19.90 12.25
C LEU A 32 21.16 19.14 11.53
N GLY A 33 21.41 17.90 11.10
CA GLY A 33 20.42 17.06 10.45
C GLY A 33 19.24 16.70 11.37
N SER A 34 19.52 16.42 12.64
CA SER A 34 18.49 16.15 13.64
C SER A 34 17.62 17.38 13.92
N LEU A 35 18.25 18.56 14.06
CA LEU A 35 17.55 19.83 14.26
C LEU A 35 16.71 20.22 13.03
N ALA A 36 17.26 20.07 11.82
CA ALA A 36 16.54 20.32 10.58
C ALA A 36 15.35 19.36 10.40
N GLY A 37 15.54 18.07 10.70
CA GLY A 37 14.47 17.07 10.66
C GLY A 37 13.36 17.33 11.67
N TRP A 38 13.72 17.74 12.90
CA TRP A 38 12.75 18.16 13.91
C TRP A 38 11.99 19.40 13.46
N LEU A 39 12.70 20.45 13.02
CA LEU A 39 12.10 21.70 12.58
C LEU A 39 11.15 21.48 11.39
N SER A 40 11.55 20.63 10.44
CA SER A 40 10.71 20.23 9.30
C SER A 40 9.40 19.59 9.75
N ARG A 41 9.44 18.68 10.74
CA ARG A 41 8.22 18.07 11.30
C ARG A 41 7.35 19.05 12.06
N THR A 42 7.93 20.08 12.69
CA THR A 42 7.16 21.08 13.45
C THR A 42 6.52 22.17 12.59
N ILE A 43 7.15 22.53 11.47
CA ILE A 43 6.68 23.60 10.58
C ILE A 43 5.77 23.04 9.49
N GLN A 44 5.93 21.77 9.10
CA GLN A 44 5.01 21.13 8.17
C GLN A 44 3.60 21.11 8.77
N PRO A 45 2.61 21.76 8.13
CA PRO A 45 1.24 21.64 8.58
C PRO A 45 0.86 20.16 8.53
N GLN A 46 0.35 19.65 9.64
CA GLN A 46 -0.16 18.29 9.67
C GLN A 46 -1.20 18.15 8.55
N PRO A 47 -1.10 17.12 7.68
CA PRO A 47 -2.09 16.93 6.63
C PRO A 47 -3.48 16.86 7.29
N PRO A 48 -4.49 17.52 6.71
CA PRO A 48 -5.82 17.51 7.26
C PRO A 48 -6.28 16.06 7.42
N ALA A 49 -6.99 15.78 8.51
CA ALA A 49 -7.51 14.45 8.76
C ALA A 49 -8.24 13.94 7.51
N PRO A 50 -7.96 12.70 7.04
CA PRO A 50 -8.62 12.16 5.87
C PRO A 50 -10.13 12.26 6.01
N ARG A 51 -10.77 12.97 5.07
CA ARG A 51 -12.23 13.09 5.04
C ARG A 51 -12.82 11.83 4.45
N VAL A 52 -13.94 11.40 4.99
CA VAL A 52 -14.66 10.24 4.48
C VAL A 52 -15.16 10.55 3.06
N CYS A 53 -14.93 9.64 2.10
CA CYS A 53 -15.43 9.89 0.75
C CYS A 53 -16.96 9.96 0.74
N GLY A 54 -17.52 11.00 0.14
CA GLY A 54 -18.95 11.24 0.04
C GLY A 54 -19.53 12.16 1.13
N THR A 55 -18.75 12.64 2.09
CA THR A 55 -19.19 13.69 3.02
C THR A 55 -19.01 15.08 2.42
N GLU A 56 -19.69 16.09 2.96
CA GLU A 56 -19.50 17.49 2.55
C GLU A 56 -18.02 17.90 2.64
N GLY A 57 -17.48 18.46 1.55
CA GLY A 57 -16.06 18.80 1.42
C GLY A 57 -15.09 17.61 1.39
N GLY A 58 -15.58 16.37 1.41
CA GLY A 58 -14.77 15.16 1.26
C GLY A 58 -14.57 14.78 -0.22
N PRO A 59 -13.63 13.87 -0.52
CA PRO A 59 -13.46 13.33 -1.86
C PRO A 59 -14.73 12.59 -2.32
N PRO A 60 -15.03 12.56 -3.63
CA PRO A 60 -16.20 11.84 -4.13
C PRO A 60 -16.06 10.32 -3.95
N VAL A 61 -17.19 9.63 -3.93
CA VAL A 61 -17.22 8.16 -3.99
C VAL A 61 -17.05 7.74 -5.45
N THR A 62 -15.91 7.14 -5.78
CA THR A 62 -15.57 6.74 -7.15
C THR A 62 -15.78 5.24 -7.43
N ALA A 63 -15.93 4.43 -6.37
CA ALA A 63 -16.06 2.98 -6.46
C ALA A 63 -17.51 2.53 -6.25
N PRO A 64 -18.01 1.53 -6.99
CA PRO A 64 -19.16 0.74 -6.60
C PRO A 64 -19.03 0.22 -5.16
N ARG A 65 -20.14 0.27 -4.42
CA ARG A 65 -20.22 -0.11 -3.01
C ARG A 65 -21.43 -0.98 -2.76
N LEU A 66 -21.27 -1.97 -1.90
CA LEU A 66 -22.36 -2.78 -1.38
C LEU A 66 -22.67 -2.33 0.06
N LEU A 67 -23.93 -2.03 0.34
CA LEU A 67 -24.41 -1.71 1.69
C LEU A 67 -24.54 -3.00 2.49
N LEU A 68 -23.80 -3.09 3.60
CA LEU A 68 -23.89 -4.20 4.54
C LEU A 68 -25.07 -4.01 5.49
N ARG A 69 -25.49 -5.09 6.15
CA ARG A 69 -26.63 -5.06 7.10
C ARG A 69 -26.43 -4.13 8.29
N ASP A 70 -25.18 -3.86 8.66
CA ASP A 70 -24.79 -2.96 9.74
C ASP A 70 -24.67 -1.50 9.30
N GLY A 71 -25.02 -1.17 8.04
CA GLY A 71 -24.96 0.18 7.49
C GLY A 71 -23.58 0.57 6.92
N ARG A 72 -22.56 -0.27 7.05
CA ARG A 72 -21.24 0.01 6.46
C ARG A 72 -21.24 -0.26 4.95
N HIS A 73 -20.37 0.43 4.24
CA HIS A 73 -20.19 0.25 2.79
C HIS A 73 -18.93 -0.55 2.48
N LEU A 74 -19.05 -1.61 1.69
CA LEU A 74 -17.92 -2.38 1.17
C LEU A 74 -17.65 -1.98 -0.28
N ALA A 75 -16.49 -1.40 -0.56
CA ALA A 75 -16.05 -1.12 -1.92
C ALA A 75 -15.63 -2.42 -2.62
N TYR A 76 -16.07 -2.63 -3.86
CA TYR A 76 -15.72 -3.81 -4.65
C TYR A 76 -15.45 -3.43 -6.10
N CYS A 77 -14.68 -4.23 -6.82
CA CYS A 77 -14.49 -4.11 -8.27
C CYS A 77 -15.09 -5.35 -8.93
N GLU A 78 -15.72 -5.16 -10.09
CA GLU A 78 -16.29 -6.23 -10.92
C GLU A 78 -15.62 -6.20 -12.29
N SER A 79 -15.35 -7.37 -12.84
CA SER A 79 -14.75 -7.52 -14.17
C SER A 79 -15.24 -8.81 -14.82
N GLY A 80 -15.28 -8.84 -16.16
CA GLY A 80 -15.85 -9.95 -16.93
C GLY A 80 -17.34 -9.76 -17.23
N VAL A 81 -18.08 -10.86 -17.31
CA VAL A 81 -19.52 -10.84 -17.57
C VAL A 81 -20.27 -10.28 -16.35
N PRO A 82 -21.24 -9.37 -16.54
CA PRO A 82 -22.05 -8.83 -15.45
C PRO A 82 -22.63 -9.91 -14.53
N LYS A 83 -22.61 -9.67 -13.22
CA LYS A 83 -23.03 -10.62 -12.18
C LYS A 83 -24.44 -11.19 -12.38
N ASP A 84 -25.37 -10.46 -12.98
CA ASP A 84 -26.73 -10.94 -13.29
C ASP A 84 -26.75 -11.99 -14.41
N LYS A 85 -25.74 -11.97 -15.30
CA LYS A 85 -25.63 -12.86 -16.48
C LYS A 85 -24.54 -13.93 -16.34
N ALA A 86 -23.67 -13.81 -15.34
CA ALA A 86 -22.55 -14.71 -15.16
C ALA A 86 -22.98 -16.11 -14.69
N ARG A 87 -22.54 -17.16 -15.41
CA ARG A 87 -22.73 -18.58 -15.03
C ARG A 87 -21.97 -18.95 -13.75
N PHE A 88 -20.77 -18.39 -13.58
CA PHE A 88 -19.92 -18.61 -12.41
C PHE A 88 -19.49 -17.26 -11.83
N LYS A 89 -19.42 -17.19 -10.49
CA LYS A 89 -19.07 -15.97 -9.76
C LYS A 89 -17.94 -16.31 -8.81
N VAL A 90 -16.81 -15.63 -8.97
CA VAL A 90 -15.64 -15.79 -8.11
C VAL A 90 -15.45 -14.48 -7.35
N VAL A 91 -15.25 -14.57 -6.03
CA VAL A 91 -14.99 -13.42 -5.16
C VAL A 91 -13.56 -13.51 -4.65
N PHE A 92 -12.79 -12.43 -4.83
CA PHE A 92 -11.43 -12.33 -4.35
C PHE A 92 -11.35 -11.35 -3.19
N SER A 93 -10.64 -11.73 -2.12
CA SER A 93 -10.28 -10.85 -1.02
C SER A 93 -8.81 -10.49 -1.13
N HIS A 94 -8.50 -9.20 -1.10
CA HIS A 94 -7.12 -8.74 -1.11
C HIS A 94 -6.44 -8.96 0.25
N GLY A 95 -5.11 -8.93 0.25
CA GLY A 95 -4.30 -8.96 1.47
C GLY A 95 -4.28 -7.61 2.21
N PHE A 96 -3.60 -7.58 3.37
CA PHE A 96 -3.58 -6.42 4.27
C PHE A 96 -3.16 -5.09 3.61
N THR A 97 -2.18 -5.12 2.71
CA THR A 97 -1.66 -3.94 2.02
C THR A 97 -2.32 -3.69 0.67
N GLY A 98 -3.37 -4.46 0.35
CA GLY A 98 -3.99 -4.43 -0.96
C GLY A 98 -5.31 -3.68 -1.01
N SER A 99 -5.91 -3.70 -2.19
CA SER A 99 -7.19 -3.07 -2.48
C SER A 99 -8.07 -3.96 -3.37
N ARG A 100 -9.32 -3.53 -3.60
CA ARG A 100 -10.24 -4.17 -4.55
C ARG A 100 -9.66 -4.30 -5.98
N GLU A 101 -8.62 -3.55 -6.30
CA GLU A 101 -7.99 -3.52 -7.62
C GLU A 101 -6.93 -4.63 -7.80
N ASP A 102 -6.51 -5.29 -6.72
CA ASP A 102 -5.33 -6.16 -6.71
C ASP A 102 -5.67 -7.61 -7.08
N SER A 103 -6.70 -7.79 -7.90
CA SER A 103 -7.16 -9.09 -8.35
C SER A 103 -6.79 -9.32 -9.81
N VAL A 104 -6.42 -10.55 -10.16
CA VAL A 104 -6.25 -10.95 -11.56
C VAL A 104 -7.58 -10.75 -12.29
N ARG A 105 -7.59 -9.87 -13.29
CA ARG A 105 -8.80 -9.57 -14.06
C ARG A 105 -8.89 -10.51 -15.26
N PRO A 106 -10.06 -11.13 -15.49
CA PRO A 106 -10.31 -11.81 -16.76
C PRO A 106 -10.21 -10.80 -17.91
N SER A 107 -9.81 -11.28 -19.09
CA SER A 107 -9.82 -10.47 -20.30
C SER A 107 -11.21 -9.89 -20.53
N GLN A 108 -11.29 -8.63 -20.97
CA GLN A 108 -12.56 -8.02 -21.32
C GLN A 108 -13.23 -8.84 -22.41
N VAL A 109 -14.55 -9.02 -22.30
CA VAL A 109 -15.34 -9.62 -23.37
C VAL A 109 -15.39 -8.58 -24.50
N ALA A 110 -14.92 -8.96 -25.69
CA ALA A 110 -14.98 -8.14 -26.90
C ALA A 110 -16.43 -7.93 -27.37
#